data_AF-A0A238Z7G6-F1
#
_entry.id   AF-A0A238Z7G6-F1
#
_cell.length_a   1.000
_cell.length_b   1.000
_cell.length_c   1.000
_cell.angle_alpha   90.00
_cell.angle_beta   90.00
_cell.angle_gamma   90.00
#
_symmetry.space_group_name_H-M   'P 1'
#
loop_
_entity.id
_entity.type
_entity.pdbx_description
1 polymer ?
#
loop_
_entity_poly.entity_id
_entity_poly.type
_entity_poly.pdbx_seq_one_letter_code
_entity_poly.pdbx_strand_id
1 'polypeptide(L)'
;MTTARLSAGQLDPSTSLIRINEVVAIVGLARPTIYKLMSQRESGFPLPVKLSDSTARGAPVAWVLSEVQEWVRSRIAARDKVAA
;
A
#
# COMPACT_ATOMS: atom_id res chain seq x y z
N MET A 1 -6.06 29.91 15.29
CA MET A 1 -5.82 29.51 13.89
C MET A 1 -6.39 28.12 13.70
N THR A 2 -7.53 28.00 13.00
CA THR A 2 -8.22 26.74 12.79
C THR A 2 -7.51 25.96 11.67
N THR A 3 -6.80 24.89 12.00
CA THR A 3 -6.26 23.96 11.00
C THR A 3 -7.43 23.30 10.28
N ALA A 4 -7.58 23.60 8.98
CA ALA A 4 -8.55 22.93 8.13
C ALA A 4 -8.20 21.44 8.09
N ARG A 5 -9.11 20.60 8.59
CA ARG A 5 -9.01 19.15 8.50
C ARG A 5 -9.24 18.78 7.04
N LEU A 6 -8.18 18.32 6.35
CA LEU A 6 -8.31 17.78 5.00
C LEU A 6 -9.32 16.63 5.04
N SER A 7 -10.41 16.75 4.28
CA SER A 7 -11.37 15.67 4.10
C SER A 7 -10.74 14.59 3.24
N ALA A 8 -10.82 13.34 3.69
CA ALA A 8 -10.19 12.17 3.07
C ALA A 8 -10.58 11.91 1.60
N GLY A 9 -11.61 12.60 1.08
CA GLY A 9 -12.04 12.51 -0.32
C GLY A 9 -11.31 13.41 -1.32
N GLN A 10 -10.28 14.17 -0.89
CA GLN A 10 -9.64 15.19 -1.75
C GLN A 10 -8.20 14.87 -2.17
N LEU A 11 -7.68 13.70 -1.80
CA LEU A 11 -6.31 13.29 -2.16
C LEU A 11 -6.34 12.40 -3.40
N ASP A 12 -5.47 12.69 -4.37
CA ASP A 12 -5.29 11.85 -5.55
C ASP A 12 -4.60 10.53 -5.14
N PRO A 13 -5.23 9.36 -5.35
CA PRO A 13 -4.67 8.08 -4.94
C PRO A 13 -3.36 7.73 -5.66
N SER A 14 -3.08 8.35 -6.82
CA SER A 14 -1.87 8.11 -7.60
C SER A 14 -0.64 8.83 -7.05
N THR A 15 -0.86 9.88 -6.24
CA THR A 15 0.22 10.66 -5.60
C THR A 15 0.20 10.57 -4.08
N SER A 16 -0.81 9.90 -3.52
CA SER A 16 -0.94 9.67 -2.08
C SER A 16 -0.05 8.52 -1.61
N LEU A 17 0.82 8.82 -0.65
CA LEU A 17 1.68 7.83 0.00
C LEU A 17 1.12 7.42 1.36
N ILE A 18 0.88 6.13 1.55
CA ILE A 18 0.34 5.55 2.78
C ILE A 18 1.38 4.78 3.57
N ARG A 19 1.24 4.78 4.89
CA ARG A 19 2.16 4.08 5.81
C ARG A 19 1.74 2.63 6.00
N ILE A 20 2.65 1.79 6.50
CA ILE A 20 2.40 0.36 6.70
C ILE A 20 1.11 0.04 7.50
N ASN A 21 0.72 0.88 8.45
CA ASN A 21 -0.51 0.67 9.22
C ASN A 21 -1.77 0.81 8.34
N GLU A 22 -1.76 1.74 7.39
CA GLU A 22 -2.86 1.89 6.41
C GLU A 22 -2.84 0.77 5.38
N VAL A 23 -1.65 0.35 4.92
CA VAL A 23 -1.52 -0.82 4.05
C VAL A 23 -2.15 -2.04 4.73
N VAL A 24 -1.80 -2.32 6.00
CA VAL A 24 -2.39 -3.40 6.80
C VAL A 24 -3.92 -3.28 6.87
N ALA A 25 -4.44 -2.08 7.12
CA ALA A 25 -5.88 -1.84 7.20
C ALA A 25 -6.60 -2.09 5.85
N ILE A 26 -5.97 -1.71 4.73
CA ILE A 26 -6.54 -1.87 3.38
C ILE A 26 -6.47 -3.33 2.91
N VAL A 27 -5.32 -3.99 3.09
CA VAL A 27 -5.12 -5.34 2.55
C VAL A 27 -5.60 -6.46 3.49
N GLY A 28 -5.82 -6.16 4.77
CA GLY A 28 -6.25 -7.13 5.78
C GLY A 28 -5.18 -8.17 6.16
N LEU A 29 -3.90 -7.90 5.87
CA LEU A 29 -2.77 -8.78 6.15
C LEU A 29 -1.86 -8.20 7.23
N ALA A 30 -1.34 -9.08 8.09
CA ALA A 30 -0.35 -8.68 9.09
C ALA A 30 0.97 -8.22 8.43
N ARG A 31 1.70 -7.33 9.11
CA ARG A 31 2.98 -6.76 8.64
C ARG A 31 4.00 -7.82 8.18
N PRO A 32 4.21 -8.94 8.91
CA PRO A 32 5.16 -9.97 8.46
C PRO A 32 4.79 -10.56 7.10
N THR A 33 3.49 -10.76 6.85
CA THR A 33 2.99 -11.27 5.57
C THR A 33 3.23 -10.29 4.44
N ILE A 34 3.02 -8.98 4.69
CA ILE A 34 3.31 -7.93 3.70
C ILE A 34 4.80 -7.95 3.33
N TYR A 35 5.70 -8.00 4.31
CA TYR A 35 7.14 -8.06 4.01
C TYR A 35 7.53 -9.35 3.26
N LYS A 36 6.88 -10.48 3.56
CA LYS A 36 7.06 -11.71 2.79
C LYS A 36 6.62 -11.53 1.33
N LEU A 37 5.45 -10.95 1.08
CA LEU A 37 4.97 -10.68 -0.27
C LEU A 37 5.93 -9.77 -1.05
N MET A 38 6.45 -8.72 -0.41
CA MET A 38 7.43 -7.83 -1.04
C MET A 38 8.72 -8.55 -1.47
N SER A 39 9.10 -9.63 -0.78
CA SER A 39 10.26 -10.47 -1.16
C SER A 39 9.96 -11.45 -2.30
N GLN A 40 8.68 -11.66 -2.63
CA GLN A 40 8.19 -12.60 -3.62
C GLN A 40 7.77 -11.85 -4.88
N ARG A 41 8.60 -11.88 -5.92
CA ARG A 41 8.35 -11.15 -7.17
C ARG A 41 7.04 -11.57 -7.84
N GLU A 42 6.70 -12.84 -7.72
CA GLU A 42 5.47 -13.45 -8.25
C GLU A 42 4.19 -12.97 -7.55
N SER A 43 4.30 -12.35 -6.37
CA SER A 43 3.14 -11.87 -5.61
C SER A 43 2.44 -10.67 -6.25
N GLY A 44 3.15 -9.93 -7.11
CA GLY A 44 2.70 -8.66 -7.68
C GLY A 44 2.43 -7.57 -6.62
N PHE A 45 2.87 -7.75 -5.38
CA PHE A 45 2.63 -6.80 -4.31
C PHE A 45 3.45 -5.50 -4.51
N PRO A 46 2.88 -4.31 -4.26
CA PRO A 46 3.57 -3.05 -4.48
C PRO A 46 4.86 -2.89 -3.64
N LEU A 47 5.90 -2.37 -4.29
CA LEU A 47 7.17 -2.05 -3.63
C LEU A 47 7.09 -0.70 -2.92
N PRO A 48 7.87 -0.49 -1.85
CA PRO A 48 7.76 0.73 -1.07
C PRO A 48 8.63 1.85 -1.65
N VAL A 49 8.13 3.08 -1.58
CA VAL A 49 8.86 4.31 -1.89
C VAL A 49 9.64 4.77 -0.66
N LYS A 50 10.94 5.04 -0.82
CA LYS A 50 11.76 5.65 0.23
C LYS A 50 11.37 7.11 0.41
N LEU A 51 11.18 7.53 1.67
CA LEU A 51 10.81 8.92 1.99
C LEU A 51 12.01 9.81 2.34
N SER A 52 13.21 9.24 2.38
CA SER A 52 14.45 9.97 2.59
C SER A 52 15.60 9.33 1.83
N ASP A 53 16.68 10.09 1.63
CA ASP A 53 17.91 9.62 0.98
C ASP A 53 18.74 8.68 1.87
N SER A 54 18.33 8.49 3.13
CA SER A 54 19.03 7.62 4.06
C SER A 54 18.92 6.16 3.62
N THR A 55 20.07 5.50 3.54
CA THR A 55 20.18 4.06 3.29
C THR A 55 20.22 3.24 4.58
N ALA A 56 20.06 3.90 5.73
CA ALA A 56 20.09 3.26 7.04
C ALA A 56 18.97 2.20 7.17
N ARG A 57 19.26 1.14 7.93
CA ARG A 57 18.26 0.15 8.30
C ARG A 57 17.15 0.86 9.08
N GLY A 58 15.91 0.75 8.59
CA GLY A 58 14.75 1.41 9.19
C GLY A 58 14.45 2.81 8.66
N ALA A 59 15.13 3.26 7.59
CA ALA A 59 14.71 4.47 6.88
C ALA A 59 13.20 4.40 6.53
N PRO A 60 12.46 5.51 6.66
CA PRO A 60 11.02 5.50 6.48
C PRO A 60 10.64 5.21 5.04
N VAL A 61 9.68 4.30 4.83
CA VAL A 61 9.16 3.95 3.51
C VAL A 61 7.63 3.90 3.47
N ALA A 62 7.02 4.30 2.37
CA ALA A 62 5.57 4.34 2.16
C ALA A 62 5.17 3.59 0.87
N TRP A 63 3.88 3.46 0.60
CA TRP A 63 3.35 2.84 -0.62
C TRP A 63 2.41 3.80 -1.33
N VAL A 64 2.34 3.71 -2.66
CA VAL A 64 1.35 4.46 -3.42
C VAL A 64 -0.04 3.85 -3.19
N LEU A 65 -1.01 4.67 -2.81
CA LEU A 65 -2.36 4.21 -2.49
C LEU A 65 -3.01 3.48 -3.67
N SER A 66 -2.90 4.03 -4.89
CA SER A 66 -3.49 3.43 -6.09
C SER A 66 -2.95 2.02 -6.38
N GLU A 67 -1.65 1.80 -6.22
CA GLU A 67 -1.00 0.49 -6.43
C GLU A 67 -1.50 -0.55 -5.42
N VAL A 68 -1.64 -0.17 -4.15
CA VAL A 68 -2.18 -1.06 -3.10
C VAL A 68 -3.64 -1.41 -3.39
N GLN A 69 -4.46 -0.43 -3.79
CA GLN A 69 -5.84 -0.69 -4.17
C GLN A 69 -5.94 -1.55 -5.43
N GLU A 70 -5.05 -1.37 -6.40
CA GLU A 70 -5.00 -2.18 -7.62
C GLU A 70 -4.64 -3.63 -7.32
N TRP A 71 -3.67 -3.85 -6.42
CA TRP A 71 -3.36 -5.19 -5.95
C TRP A 71 -4.60 -5.85 -5.30
N VAL A 72 -5.33 -5.15 -4.44
CA VAL A 72 -6.59 -5.65 -3.85
C VAL A 72 -7.62 -6.01 -4.94
N ARG A 73 -7.83 -5.13 -5.92
CA ARG A 73 -8.72 -5.39 -7.06
C ARG A 73 -8.30 -6.65 -7.82
N SER A 74 -7.01 -6.86 -8.02
CA SER A 74 -6.50 -8.07 -8.71
C SER A 74 -6.82 -9.36 -7.93
N ARG A 75 -6.74 -9.32 -6.59
CA ARG A 75 -7.11 -10.46 -5.72
C ARG A 75 -8.60 -10.78 -5.82
N ILE A 76 -9.45 -9.75 -5.85
CA ILE A 76 -10.91 -9.92 -6.04
C ILE A 76 -11.18 -10.53 -7.41
N ALA A 77 -10.60 -9.98 -8.47
CA ALA A 77 -10.77 -10.50 -9.83
C ALA A 77 -10.26 -11.96 -9.97
N ALA A 78 -9.15 -12.31 -9.33
CA ALA A 78 -8.62 -13.68 -9.33
C ALA A 78 -9.58 -14.67 -8.65
N ARG A 79 -10.24 -14.27 -7.55
CA ARG A 79 -11.30 -15.07 -6.92
C ARG A 79 -12.48 -15.26 -7.87
N ASP A 80 -12.93 -14.19 -8.52
CA ASP A 80 -14.13 -14.22 -9.36
C ASP A 80 -13.93 -15.05 -10.63
N LYS A 81 -12.70 -15.09 -11.18
CA LYS A 81 -12.33 -15.96 -12.31
C LYS A 81 -12.38 -17.46 -11.98
N VAL A 82 -12.22 -17.84 -10.72
CA VAL A 82 -12.30 -19.26 -10.29
C VAL A 82 -13.75 -19.69 -10.05
N ALA A 83 -14.64 -18.72 -9.79
CA ALA A 83 -16.05 -18.97 -9.52
C ALA A 83 -16.94 -18.99 -10.78
N ALA A 84 -16.39 -18.60 -11.94
CA ALA A 84 -17.04 -18.61 -13.25
C ALA A 84 -16.62 -19.85 -14.06
#